data_AF-A0A1G2T1R1-F1
#
_entry.id   AF-A0A1G2T1R1-F1
#
_cell.length_a   1.000
_cell.length_b   1.000
_cell.length_c   1.000
_cell.angle_alpha   90.00
_cell.angle_beta   90.00
_cell.angle_gamma   90.00
#
_symmetry.space_group_name_H-M   'P 1'
#
loop_
_entity.id
_entity.type
_entity.pdbx_description
1 polymer ?
#
loop_
_entity_poly.entity_id
_entity_poly.type
_entity_poly.pdbx_seq_one_letter_code
_entity_poly.pdbx_strand_id
1 'polypeptide(L)'
;MIKKILTAFILFSASVVTVYAQTSTGNPPRPAGQLENPFKGPDSLAELLRVIVNDILVPIGAVLAVFAFIFVGFKYVTAQGKPAEIQKAHKMLLTTTIGTAILLGAWLIATVICKTVGQLGGPICPI
;
A
#
# COMPACT_ATOMS: atom_id res chain seq x y z
N MET A 1 -4.43 -16.38 23.67
CA MET A 1 -4.29 -14.95 23.27
C MET A 1 -4.19 -14.78 21.74
N ILE A 2 -3.48 -15.67 21.03
CA ILE A 2 -3.36 -15.70 19.55
C ILE A 2 -4.71 -15.74 18.79
N LYS A 3 -5.71 -16.45 19.33
CA LYS A 3 -7.04 -16.60 18.69
C LYS A 3 -7.78 -15.26 18.57
N LYS A 4 -7.62 -14.35 19.55
CA LYS A 4 -8.27 -13.03 19.57
C LYS A 4 -7.65 -12.07 18.53
N ILE A 5 -6.35 -12.19 18.28
CA ILE A 5 -5.63 -11.41 17.26
C ILE A 5 -6.00 -11.89 15.85
N LEU A 6 -6.17 -13.20 15.65
CA LEU A 6 -6.61 -13.75 14.37
C LEU A 6 -8.05 -13.32 14.02
N THR A 7 -8.97 -13.33 15.00
CA THR A 7 -10.36 -12.88 14.77
C THR A 7 -10.44 -11.37 14.53
N ALA A 8 -9.58 -10.57 15.17
CA ALA A 8 -9.49 -9.13 14.91
C ALA A 8 -8.92 -8.80 13.51
N PHE A 9 -7.95 -9.59 13.02
CA PHE A 9 -7.38 -9.41 11.69
C PHE A 9 -8.39 -9.74 10.57
N ILE A 10 -9.22 -10.78 10.77
CA ILE A 10 -10.30 -11.14 9.84
C ILE A 10 -11.44 -10.10 9.85
N LEU A 11 -11.74 -9.51 11.00
CA LEU A 11 -12.75 -8.45 11.08
C LEU A 11 -12.24 -7.12 10.50
N PHE A 12 -10.94 -6.83 10.61
CA PHE A 12 -10.33 -5.65 10.00
C PHE A 12 -10.24 -5.76 8.47
N SER A 13 -9.99 -6.95 7.92
CA SER A 13 -10.04 -7.14 6.47
C SER A 13 -11.46 -7.06 5.90
N ALA A 14 -12.48 -7.49 6.65
CA ALA A 14 -13.88 -7.41 6.23
C ALA A 14 -14.41 -5.96 6.14
N SER A 15 -14.02 -5.08 7.07
CA SER A 15 -14.42 -3.67 7.02
C SER A 15 -13.69 -2.88 5.92
N VAL A 16 -12.45 -3.25 5.58
CA VAL A 16 -11.72 -2.67 4.45
C VAL A 16 -12.42 -2.99 3.11
N VAL A 17 -12.95 -4.21 2.94
CA VAL A 17 -13.68 -4.60 1.71
C VAL A 17 -14.97 -3.80 1.52
N THR A 18 -15.70 -3.46 2.60
CA THR A 18 -16.93 -2.65 2.49
C THR A 18 -16.68 -1.17 2.18
N VAL A 19 -15.49 -0.64 2.47
CA VAL A 19 -15.15 0.77 2.17
C VAL A 19 -14.94 1.02 0.68
N TYR A 20 -14.51 0.01 -0.09
CA TYR A 20 -14.33 0.14 -1.55
C TYR A 20 -15.64 0.05 -2.35
N ALA A 21 -16.80 -0.13 -1.71
CA ALA A 21 -18.02 -0.49 -2.42
C ALA A 21 -18.85 0.67 -2.99
N GLN A 22 -18.64 1.96 -2.64
CA GLN A 22 -19.47 3.05 -3.18
C GLN A 22 -18.72 4.38 -3.34
N THR A 23 -18.58 4.85 -4.58
CA THR A 23 -19.37 6.00 -5.09
C THR A 23 -19.05 6.30 -6.56
N SER A 24 -20.13 6.39 -7.32
CA SER A 24 -20.21 6.91 -8.68
C SER A 24 -20.09 8.43 -8.62
N THR A 25 -18.95 8.97 -9.04
CA THR A 25 -18.84 10.41 -9.28
C THR A 25 -18.19 10.62 -10.64
N GLY A 26 -19.03 10.95 -11.61
CA GLY A 26 -18.64 11.58 -12.87
C GLY A 26 -18.35 10.64 -14.03
N ASN A 27 -19.39 10.16 -14.72
CA ASN A 27 -19.30 9.91 -16.16
C ASN A 27 -20.63 10.33 -16.83
N PRO A 28 -20.59 11.00 -17.99
CA PRO A 28 -21.80 11.38 -18.74
C PRO A 28 -22.57 10.14 -19.20
N PRO A 29 -23.90 10.26 -19.46
CA PRO A 29 -24.75 9.11 -19.76
C PRO A 29 -24.30 8.42 -21.05
N ARG A 30 -23.95 7.12 -20.95
CA ARG A 30 -23.57 6.28 -22.08
C ARG A 30 -24.71 5.30 -22.42
N PRO A 31 -24.87 4.90 -23.70
CA PRO A 31 -25.96 4.01 -24.12
C PRO A 31 -25.93 2.68 -23.37
N ALA A 32 -27.10 2.19 -22.96
CA ALA A 32 -27.26 0.98 -22.17
C ALA A 32 -26.69 -0.26 -22.90
N GLY A 33 -25.73 -0.95 -22.27
CA GLY A 33 -25.14 -2.19 -22.77
C GLY A 33 -23.62 -2.32 -22.66
N GLN A 34 -22.90 -1.28 -22.24
CA GLN A 34 -21.46 -1.40 -21.96
C GLN A 34 -21.23 -1.91 -20.53
N LEU A 35 -20.54 -3.05 -20.39
CA LEU A 35 -20.00 -3.50 -19.11
C LEU A 35 -19.00 -2.46 -18.61
N GLU A 36 -19.33 -1.83 -17.49
CA GLU A 36 -18.46 -0.87 -16.81
C GLU A 36 -17.30 -1.66 -16.18
N ASN A 37 -16.07 -1.41 -16.65
CA ASN A 37 -14.88 -2.07 -16.11
C ASN A 37 -14.76 -1.70 -14.62
N PRO A 38 -14.81 -2.67 -13.67
CA PRO A 38 -14.77 -2.40 -12.24
C PRO A 38 -13.46 -1.73 -11.77
N PHE A 39 -12.47 -1.63 -12.65
CA PHE A 39 -11.19 -0.94 -12.42
C PHE A 39 -11.11 0.49 -13.00
N LYS A 40 -12.22 1.09 -13.45
CA LYS A 40 -12.31 2.51 -13.91
C LYS A 40 -11.06 2.99 -14.71
N GLY A 41 -10.71 2.28 -15.79
CA GLY A 41 -9.59 2.63 -16.68
C GLY A 41 -9.59 1.83 -18.01
N PRO A 42 -8.96 2.37 -19.09
CA PRO A 42 -9.18 2.11 -20.53
C PRO A 42 -8.53 0.83 -21.05
N ASP A 43 -8.77 0.57 -22.33
CA ASP A 43 -8.61 -0.68 -23.08
C ASP A 43 -7.16 -1.24 -23.22
N SER A 44 -6.22 -0.85 -22.35
CA SER A 44 -4.80 -1.23 -22.45
C SER A 44 -4.24 -1.86 -21.17
N LEU A 45 -3.42 -2.90 -21.34
CA LEU A 45 -2.74 -3.62 -20.24
C LEU A 45 -1.90 -2.69 -19.34
N ALA A 46 -1.35 -1.62 -19.91
CA ALA A 46 -0.52 -0.67 -19.18
C ALA A 46 -1.33 0.13 -18.14
N GLU A 47 -2.59 0.43 -18.44
CA GLU A 47 -3.45 1.21 -17.54
C GLU A 47 -4.07 0.35 -16.45
N LEU A 48 -4.41 -0.90 -16.77
CA LEU A 48 -4.78 -1.89 -15.77
C LEU A 48 -3.65 -2.10 -14.75
N LEU A 49 -2.41 -2.22 -15.22
CA LEU A 49 -1.25 -2.39 -14.33
C LEU A 49 -1.07 -1.18 -13.41
N ARG A 50 -1.32 0.04 -13.91
CA ARG A 50 -1.25 1.27 -13.11
C ARG A 50 -2.32 1.30 -12.01
N VAL A 51 -3.56 0.98 -12.35
CA VAL A 51 -4.66 0.92 -11.36
C VAL A 51 -4.36 -0.11 -10.28
N ILE A 52 -3.92 -1.31 -10.65
CA ILE A 52 -3.60 -2.36 -9.66
C ILE A 52 -2.45 -1.92 -8.76
N VAL A 53 -1.37 -1.36 -9.33
CA VAL A 53 -0.21 -0.95 -8.54
C VAL A 53 -0.57 0.21 -7.60
N ASN A 54 -1.24 1.25 -8.08
CA ASN A 54 -1.53 2.45 -7.30
C ASN A 54 -2.69 2.27 -6.30
N ASP A 55 -3.80 1.64 -6.72
CA ASP A 55 -5.00 1.55 -5.87
C ASP A 55 -4.99 0.35 -4.92
N ILE A 56 -4.19 -0.69 -5.22
CA ILE A 56 -4.18 -1.92 -4.42
C ILE A 56 -2.83 -2.12 -3.75
N LEU A 57 -1.74 -2.07 -4.50
CA LEU A 57 -0.42 -2.49 -3.98
C LEU A 57 0.18 -1.46 -3.00
N VAL A 58 0.10 -0.17 -3.31
CA VAL A 58 0.59 0.91 -2.46
C VAL A 58 -0.10 0.97 -1.10
N PRO A 59 -1.45 1.01 -1.00
CA PRO A 59 -2.11 1.08 0.31
C PRO A 59 -1.90 -0.18 1.15
N ILE A 60 -1.89 -1.37 0.54
CA ILE A 60 -1.60 -2.62 1.25
C ILE A 60 -0.15 -2.63 1.76
N GLY A 61 0.81 -2.19 0.93
CA GLY A 61 2.22 -2.06 1.32
C GLY A 61 2.41 -1.13 2.51
N ALA A 62 1.71 0.00 2.54
CA ALA A 62 1.76 0.95 3.65
C ALA A 62 1.22 0.34 4.96
N VAL A 63 0.08 -0.36 4.90
CA VAL A 63 -0.51 -1.04 6.07
C VAL A 63 0.43 -2.13 6.60
N LEU A 64 1.02 -2.93 5.71
CA LEU A 64 1.99 -3.97 6.10
C LEU A 64 3.25 -3.39 6.76
N ALA A 65 3.75 -2.26 6.27
CA ALA A 65 4.90 -1.59 6.88
C ALA A 65 4.61 -1.21 8.35
N VAL A 66 3.43 -0.66 8.63
CA VAL A 66 3.00 -0.32 10.01
C VAL A 66 2.95 -1.57 10.89
N PHE A 67 2.38 -2.68 10.39
CA PHE A 67 2.35 -3.94 11.14
C PHE A 67 3.75 -4.50 11.42
N ALA A 68 4.68 -4.38 10.46
CA ALA A 68 6.06 -4.81 10.65
C ALA A 68 6.74 -4.02 11.78
N PHE A 69 6.54 -2.69 11.86
CA PHE A 69 7.07 -1.89 12.97
C PHE A 69 6.47 -2.30 14.32
N ILE A 70 5.17 -2.54 14.39
CA ILE A 70 4.51 -3.00 15.63
C ILE A 70 5.10 -4.36 16.07
N PHE A 71 5.33 -5.27 15.13
CA PHE A 71 5.91 -6.58 15.41
C PHE A 71 7.33 -6.49 15.96
N VAL A 72 8.17 -5.64 15.36
CA VAL A 72 9.53 -5.39 15.84
C VAL A 72 9.51 -4.76 17.24
N GLY A 73 8.63 -3.78 17.46
CA GLY A 73 8.45 -3.13 18.77
C GLY A 73 8.06 -4.14 19.86
N PHE A 74 7.12 -5.05 19.56
CA PHE A 74 6.76 -6.12 20.50
C PHE A 74 7.95 -7.03 20.81
N LYS A 75 8.76 -7.38 19.81
CA LYS A 75 9.98 -8.17 19.98
C LYS A 75 11.00 -7.49 20.89
N TYR A 76 11.14 -6.16 20.84
CA TYR A 76 11.96 -5.40 21.78
C TYR A 76 11.47 -5.51 23.22
N VAL A 77 10.15 -5.39 23.45
CA VAL A 77 9.56 -5.49 24.79
C VAL A 77 9.72 -6.90 25.37
N THR A 78 9.52 -7.94 24.56
CA THR A 78 9.66 -9.34 25.00
C THR A 78 11.09 -9.79 25.26
N ALA A 79 12.10 -9.06 24.78
CA ALA A 79 13.50 -9.43 24.94
C ALA A 79 14.00 -9.32 26.39
N GLN A 80 13.30 -8.56 27.26
CA GLN A 80 13.50 -8.52 28.72
C GLN A 80 14.97 -8.40 29.18
N GLY A 81 15.82 -7.73 28.39
CA GLY A 81 17.24 -7.54 28.71
C GLY A 81 18.18 -8.70 28.33
N LYS A 82 17.70 -9.76 27.67
CA LYS A 82 18.57 -10.81 27.13
C LYS A 82 19.36 -10.26 25.93
N PRO A 83 20.70 -10.17 25.99
CA PRO A 83 21.51 -9.50 24.97
C PRO A 83 21.34 -10.11 23.57
N ALA A 84 21.15 -11.43 23.50
CA ALA A 84 20.92 -12.14 22.25
C ALA A 84 19.60 -11.77 21.56
N GLU A 85 18.51 -11.58 22.32
CA GLU A 85 17.21 -11.22 21.74
C GLU A 85 17.14 -9.73 21.37
N ILE A 86 17.85 -8.87 22.13
CA ILE A 86 17.99 -7.45 21.78
C ILE A 86 18.77 -7.29 20.47
N GLN A 87 19.87 -8.01 20.27
CA GLN A 87 20.60 -7.97 18.99
C GLN A 87 19.72 -8.44 17.81
N LYS A 88 18.88 -9.46 18.00
CA LYS A 88 17.92 -9.90 16.97
C LYS A 88 16.89 -8.80 16.68
N ALA A 89 16.36 -8.14 17.70
CA ALA A 89 15.41 -7.04 17.54
C ALA A 89 16.04 -5.87 16.75
N HIS A 90 17.31 -5.52 17.01
CA HIS A 90 18.05 -4.52 16.22
C HIS A 90 18.17 -4.89 14.75
N LYS A 91 18.54 -6.15 14.45
CA LYS A 91 18.61 -6.60 13.05
C LYS A 91 17.25 -6.49 12.36
N MET A 92 16.17 -6.91 13.02
CA MET A 92 14.83 -6.81 12.45
C MET A 92 14.35 -5.37 12.27
N LEU A 93 14.71 -4.47 13.19
CA LEU A 93 14.43 -3.03 13.03
C LEU A 93 15.11 -2.49 11.78
N LEU A 94 16.41 -2.73 11.62
CA LEU A 94 17.16 -2.24 10.46
C LEU A 94 16.57 -2.77 9.14
N THR A 95 16.24 -4.06 9.08
CA THR A 95 15.61 -4.64 7.88
C THR A 95 14.23 -4.03 7.60
N THR A 96 13.42 -3.78 8.63
CA THR A 96 12.08 -3.18 8.50
C THR A 96 12.17 -1.73 8.04
N THR A 97 13.12 -0.97 8.58
CA THR A 97 13.38 0.42 8.18
C THR A 97 13.85 0.50 6.74
N ILE A 98 14.76 -0.38 6.31
CA ILE A 98 15.23 -0.43 4.92
C ILE A 98 14.07 -0.78 3.98
N GLY A 99 13.25 -1.78 4.30
CA GLY A 99 12.08 -2.14 3.49
C GLY A 99 11.08 -1.00 3.35
N THR A 100 10.81 -0.28 4.44
CA THR A 100 9.92 0.89 4.42
C THR A 100 10.53 2.06 3.66
N ALA A 101 11.83 2.30 3.82
CA ALA A 101 12.54 3.35 3.09
C ALA A 101 12.52 3.12 1.58
N ILE A 102 12.61 1.86 1.13
CA ILE A 102 12.47 1.51 -0.30
C ILE A 102 11.05 1.78 -0.78
N LEU A 103 10.03 1.40 -0.02
CA LEU A 103 8.63 1.63 -0.37
C LEU A 103 8.33 3.13 -0.55
N LEU A 104 8.72 3.95 0.42
CA LEU A 104 8.54 5.40 0.38
C LEU A 104 9.46 6.07 -0.65
N GLY A 105 10.69 5.57 -0.79
CA GLY A 105 11.69 6.07 -1.72
C GLY A 105 11.29 5.87 -3.18
N ALA A 106 10.70 4.72 -3.53
CA ALA A 106 10.22 4.45 -4.87
C ALA A 106 9.13 5.46 -5.31
N TRP A 107 8.16 5.72 -4.43
CA TRP A 107 7.11 6.70 -4.70
C TRP A 107 7.65 8.14 -4.78
N LEU A 108 8.57 8.51 -3.87
CA LEU A 108 9.22 9.81 -3.88
C LEU A 108 10.01 10.06 -5.17
N ILE A 109 10.84 9.10 -5.58
CA ILE A 109 11.67 9.21 -6.79
C ILE A 109 10.77 9.30 -8.02
N ALA A 110 9.74 8.46 -8.12
CA ALA A 110 8.77 8.52 -9.21
C ALA A 110 8.12 9.91 -9.30
N THR A 111 7.70 10.47 -8.16
CA THR A 111 7.11 11.82 -8.08
C THR A 111 8.06 12.90 -8.57
N VAL A 112 9.33 12.86 -8.13
CA VAL A 112 10.33 13.84 -8.53
C VAL A 112 10.58 13.79 -10.03
N ILE A 113 10.73 12.59 -10.61
CA ILE A 113 10.94 12.42 -12.05
C ILE A 113 9.73 12.96 -12.82
N CYS A 114 8.51 12.61 -12.41
CA CYS A 114 7.29 13.04 -13.08
C CYS A 114 7.15 14.58 -13.05
N LYS A 115 7.47 15.21 -11.93
CA LYS A 115 7.44 16.68 -11.83
C LYS A 115 8.50 17.34 -12.71
N THR A 116 9.71 16.80 -12.74
CA THR A 116 10.78 17.33 -13.61
C THR A 116 10.43 17.18 -15.08
N VAL A 117 9.89 16.04 -15.51
CA VAL A 117 9.48 15.83 -16.91
C VAL A 117 8.29 16.71 -17.29
N GLY A 118 7.32 16.89 -16.39
CA GLY A 118 6.19 17.81 -16.60
C GLY A 118 6.63 19.27 -16.72
N GLN A 119 7.63 19.70 -15.96
CA GLN A 119 8.22 21.04 -16.07
C GLN A 119 8.94 21.28 -17.41
N LEU A 120 9.37 20.21 -18.09
CA LEU A 120 10.05 20.25 -19.39
C LEU A 120 9.08 20.09 -20.58
N GLY A 121 7.77 20.10 -20.35
CA GLY A 121 6.74 19.97 -21.40
C GLY A 121 6.37 18.53 -21.76
N GLY A 122 6.78 17.55 -20.96
CA GLY A 122 6.35 16.16 -21.12
C GLY A 122 4.94 15.90 -20.56
N PRO A 123 4.33 14.73 -20.88
CA PRO A 123 3.04 14.35 -20.32
C PRO A 123 3.11 14.30 -18.79
N ILE A 124 2.13 14.93 -18.12
CA ILE A 124 1.96 14.79 -16.67
C ILE A 124 1.61 13.34 -16.34
N CYS A 125 2.49 12.67 -15.58
CA CYS A 125 2.22 11.32 -15.11
C CYS A 125 1.23 11.37 -13.93
N PRO A 126 0.08 10.68 -14.02
CA PRO A 126 -0.81 10.49 -12.89
C PRO A 126 -0.22 9.40 -11.98
N ILE A 127 0.67 9.82 -11.08
CA ILE A 127 1.12 9.00 -9.93
C ILE A 127 0.15 9.12 -8.76
#